data_AF-A0A935WCH9-F1
#
_entry.id   AF-A0A935WCH9-F1
#
_cell.length_a   1.000
_cell.length_b   1.000
_cell.length_c   1.000
_cell.angle_alpha   90.00
_cell.angle_beta   90.00
_cell.angle_gamma   90.00
#
_symmetry.space_group_name_H-M   'P 1'
#
loop_
_entity.id
_entity.type
_entity.pdbx_description
1 polymer ?
#
loop_
_entity_poly.entity_id
_entity_poly.type
_entity_poly.pdbx_seq_one_letter_code
_entity_poly.pdbx_strand_id
1 'polypeptide(L)'
;MALSEACQNIVEHAGTGGWVAVHAYRFRRKLGRKVAVIAVSDGGIGFRRSLEATQARRFGERWGDAVALEAAVIQHTSRFRDPGRGQGMPGIKRYLTRWSGKLTIRSGTARIAIIPAWDDDVPMTEGLAPFPGAQLQILIPGAEGTA
;
A
#
# COMPACT_ATOMS: atom_id res chain seq x y z
N MET A 1 -9.71 0.02 -10.92
CA MET A 1 -9.24 -1.12 -10.09
C MET A 1 -8.34 -0.65 -8.95
N ALA A 2 -7.10 -0.21 -9.17
CA ALA A 2 -6.20 0.11 -8.04
C ALA A 2 -6.71 1.24 -7.10
N LEU A 3 -7.34 2.28 -7.67
CA LEU A 3 -7.96 3.37 -6.90
C LEU A 3 -9.13 2.90 -6.02
N SER A 4 -10.06 2.15 -6.62
CA SER A 4 -11.25 1.66 -5.91
C SER A 4 -10.88 0.71 -4.78
N GLU A 5 -9.94 -0.21 -5.01
CA GLU A 5 -9.43 -1.11 -3.98
C GLU A 5 -8.76 -0.35 -2.82
N ALA A 6 -7.94 0.66 -3.13
CA ALA A 6 -7.28 1.46 -2.10
C ALA A 6 -8.30 2.25 -1.25
N CYS A 7 -9.34 2.83 -1.87
CA CYS A 7 -10.40 3.54 -1.16
C CYS A 7 -11.30 2.58 -0.35
N GLN A 8 -11.57 1.38 -0.87
CA GLN A 8 -12.39 0.38 -0.17
C GLN A 8 -11.76 -0.04 1.17
N ASN A 9 -10.43 -0.11 1.24
CA ASN A 9 -9.73 -0.39 2.50
C ASN A 9 -10.06 0.65 3.59
N ILE A 10 -10.29 1.92 3.24
CA ILE A 10 -10.68 2.95 4.22
C ILE A 10 -12.04 2.58 4.80
N VAL A 11 -13.04 2.36 3.93
CA VAL A 11 -14.42 2.04 4.33
C VAL A 11 -14.47 0.78 5.20
N GLU A 12 -13.66 -0.23 4.88
CA GLU A 12 -13.71 -1.53 5.55
C GLU A 12 -12.89 -1.60 6.83
N HIS A 13 -11.81 -0.82 6.94
CA HIS A 13 -10.79 -1.03 7.96
C HIS A 13 -10.42 0.22 8.76
N ALA A 14 -10.56 1.43 8.22
CA ALA A 14 -10.09 2.63 8.91
C ALA A 14 -10.95 2.96 10.14
N GLY A 15 -12.26 2.69 10.09
CA GLY A 15 -13.21 3.11 11.11
C GLY A 15 -13.45 4.62 11.13
N THR A 16 -13.03 5.32 10.07
CA THR A 16 -13.16 6.76 9.86
C THR A 16 -13.13 7.05 8.35
N GLY A 17 -13.31 8.32 7.96
CA GLY A 17 -13.15 8.77 6.59
C GLY A 17 -11.68 8.87 6.15
N GLY A 18 -11.48 9.17 4.88
CA GLY A 18 -10.14 9.40 4.34
C GLY A 18 -10.17 10.29 3.11
N TRP A 19 -8.98 10.55 2.58
CA TRP A 19 -8.74 11.43 1.46
C TRP A 19 -8.08 10.69 0.33
N VAL A 20 -8.38 11.13 -0.88
CA VAL A 20 -7.77 10.64 -2.10
C VAL A 20 -7.38 11.81 -3.00
N ALA A 21 -6.19 11.75 -3.56
CA ALA A 21 -5.71 12.68 -4.57
C ALA A 21 -5.13 11.91 -5.75
N VAL A 22 -5.43 12.36 -6.95
CA VAL A 22 -4.92 11.78 -8.20
C VAL A 22 -4.32 12.90 -9.03
N HIS A 23 -3.05 12.73 -9.39
CA HIS A 23 -2.31 13.67 -10.21
C HIS A 23 -1.62 12.95 -11.36
N ALA A 24 -1.38 13.65 -12.46
CA ALA A 24 -0.57 13.14 -13.56
C ALA A 24 0.63 14.06 -13.77
N TYR A 25 1.84 13.50 -13.66
CA TYR A 25 3.09 14.23 -13.82
C TYR A 25 3.93 13.62 -14.93
N ARG A 26 4.80 14.41 -15.58
CA ARG A 26 5.83 13.85 -16.48
C ARG A 26 7.13 13.66 -15.70
N PHE A 27 7.52 12.40 -15.46
CA PHE A 27 8.74 12.07 -14.73
C PHE A 27 9.96 12.20 -15.65
N ARG A 28 10.42 13.43 -15.91
CA ARG A 28 11.44 13.74 -16.93
C ARG A 28 12.77 13.02 -16.72
N ARG A 29 13.22 12.85 -15.47
CA ARG A 29 14.54 12.26 -15.15
C ARG A 29 14.53 10.75 -14.94
N LYS A 30 13.56 10.22 -14.16
CA LYS A 30 13.51 8.77 -13.85
C LYS A 30 12.96 7.91 -15.00
N LEU A 31 11.99 8.43 -15.77
CA LEU A 31 11.18 7.59 -16.66
C LEU A 31 10.92 8.17 -18.05
N GLY A 32 11.11 9.48 -18.27
CA GLY A 32 10.85 10.13 -19.55
C GLY A 32 9.37 10.18 -19.99
N ARG A 33 8.42 9.67 -19.19
CA ARG A 33 7.00 9.52 -19.54
C ARG A 33 6.05 10.08 -18.49
N LYS A 34 4.75 10.14 -18.82
CA LYS A 34 3.69 10.51 -17.87
C LYS A 34 3.54 9.40 -16.81
N VAL A 35 3.24 9.78 -15.58
CA VAL A 35 3.02 8.89 -14.44
C VAL A 35 1.80 9.39 -13.70
N ALA A 36 0.81 8.51 -13.51
CA ALA A 36 -0.29 8.76 -12.59
C ALA A 36 0.19 8.51 -11.17
N VAL A 37 0.00 9.50 -10.30
CA VAL A 37 0.33 9.45 -8.87
C VAL A 37 -0.97 9.51 -8.10
N ILE A 38 -1.28 8.41 -7.43
CA ILE A 38 -2.48 8.26 -6.61
C ILE A 38 -2.00 8.22 -5.16
N ALA A 39 -2.53 9.10 -4.32
CA ALA A 39 -2.31 9.12 -2.88
C ALA A 39 -3.65 8.91 -2.17
N VAL A 40 -3.68 7.97 -1.23
CA VAL A 40 -4.84 7.63 -0.40
C VAL A 40 -4.39 7.68 1.05
N SER A 41 -5.18 8.28 1.93
CA SER A 41 -4.84 8.35 3.36
C SER A 41 -6.08 8.37 4.24
N ASP A 42 -5.98 7.78 5.41
CA ASP A 42 -6.98 7.86 6.48
C ASP A 42 -6.31 8.15 7.83
N GLY A 43 -7.12 8.57 8.81
CA GLY A 43 -6.70 8.77 10.20
C GLY A 43 -7.15 7.64 11.14
N GLY A 44 -7.34 6.43 10.59
CA GLY A 44 -7.98 5.31 11.27
C GLY A 44 -7.08 4.53 12.21
N ILE A 45 -7.49 3.28 12.48
CA ILE A 45 -6.81 2.41 13.44
C ILE A 45 -5.45 1.87 12.97
N GLY A 46 -5.18 1.91 11.66
CA GLY A 46 -3.94 1.41 11.05
C GLY A 46 -3.85 -0.11 10.93
N PHE A 47 -2.79 -0.59 10.27
CA PHE A 47 -2.64 -2.01 9.90
C PHE A 47 -2.44 -2.91 11.13
N ARG A 48 -1.58 -2.52 12.07
CA ARG A 48 -1.28 -3.31 13.26
C ARG A 48 -2.54 -3.60 14.07
N ARG A 49 -3.31 -2.58 14.41
CA ARG A 49 -4.55 -2.77 15.18
C ARG A 49 -5.63 -3.48 14.39
N SER A 50 -5.74 -3.22 13.08
CA SER A 50 -6.72 -3.89 12.22
C SER A 50 -6.52 -5.41 12.15
N LEU A 51 -5.27 -5.87 12.19
CA LEU A 51 -4.90 -7.29 12.08
C LEU A 51 -4.61 -7.97 13.43
N GLU A 52 -4.57 -7.22 14.53
CA GLU A 52 -4.15 -7.71 15.84
C GLU A 52 -4.94 -8.94 16.30
N ALA A 53 -6.27 -8.90 16.16
CA ALA A 53 -7.16 -9.99 16.59
C ALA A 53 -6.91 -11.31 15.85
N THR A 54 -6.41 -11.27 14.60
CA THR A 54 -6.22 -12.47 13.78
C THR A 54 -4.75 -12.89 13.64
N GLN A 55 -3.80 -11.96 13.76
CA GLN A 55 -2.39 -12.20 13.46
C GLN A 55 -1.46 -12.11 14.67
N ALA A 56 -1.79 -11.35 15.72
CA ALA A 56 -0.86 -11.12 16.83
C ALA A 56 -0.39 -12.43 17.48
N ARG A 57 -1.30 -13.40 17.67
CA ARG A 57 -0.95 -14.73 18.23
C ARG A 57 0.03 -15.51 17.36
N ARG A 58 -0.03 -15.35 16.03
CA ARG A 58 0.86 -16.05 15.08
C ARG A 58 2.29 -15.50 15.14
N PHE A 59 2.44 -14.19 15.35
CA PHE A 59 3.74 -13.52 15.35
C PHE A 59 4.33 -13.29 16.74
N GLY A 60 3.51 -13.39 17.80
CA GLY A 60 3.95 -13.29 19.19
C GLY A 60 4.62 -11.95 19.47
N GLU A 61 5.78 -12.00 20.12
CA GLU A 61 6.59 -10.81 20.48
C GLU A 61 7.05 -10.00 19.27
N ARG A 62 7.09 -10.59 18.07
CA ARG A 62 7.45 -9.87 16.84
C ARG A 62 6.30 -9.02 16.28
N TRP A 63 5.11 -9.06 16.89
CA TRP A 63 3.96 -8.31 16.41
C TRP A 63 4.18 -6.80 16.56
N GLY A 64 4.44 -6.13 15.44
CA GLY A 64 4.68 -4.70 15.34
C GLY A 64 4.19 -4.12 14.02
N ASP A 65 4.37 -2.82 13.81
CA ASP A 65 3.83 -2.13 12.64
C ASP A 65 4.44 -2.66 11.33
N ALA A 66 5.75 -2.93 11.30
CA ALA A 66 6.43 -3.49 10.14
C ALA A 66 5.90 -4.89 9.77
N VAL A 67 5.78 -5.77 10.77
CA VAL A 67 5.25 -7.14 10.59
C VAL A 67 3.78 -7.12 10.16
N ALA A 68 2.98 -6.19 10.67
CA ALA A 68 1.59 -6.02 10.24
C ALA A 68 1.48 -5.57 8.77
N LEU A 69 2.33 -4.63 8.34
CA LEU A 69 2.41 -4.22 6.94
C LEU A 69 2.85 -5.38 6.03
N GLU A 70 3.85 -6.15 6.46
CA GLU A 70 4.35 -7.30 5.70
C GLU A 70 3.29 -8.41 5.58
N ALA A 71 2.57 -8.72 6.66
CA ALA A 71 1.46 -9.67 6.65
C ALA A 71 0.34 -9.24 5.68
N ALA A 72 0.01 -7.95 5.63
CA ALA A 72 -1.02 -7.45 4.73
C ALA A 72 -0.59 -7.46 3.26
N VAL A 73 0.63 -6.97 2.97
CA VAL A 73 1.07 -6.72 1.59
C VAL A 73 1.67 -7.96 0.94
N ILE A 74 2.45 -8.75 1.69
CA ILE A 74 3.17 -9.91 1.17
C ILE A 74 2.36 -11.19 1.39
N GLN A 75 1.78 -11.36 2.58
CA GLN A 75 1.02 -12.57 2.92
C GLN A 75 -0.48 -12.44 2.58
N HIS A 76 -0.90 -11.32 2.00
CA HIS A 76 -2.28 -11.07 1.55
C HIS A 76 -3.35 -11.33 2.62
N THR A 77 -2.97 -11.07 3.88
CA THR A 77 -3.80 -11.38 5.03
C THR A 77 -4.90 -10.33 5.20
N SER A 78 -6.14 -10.78 5.42
CA SER A 78 -7.28 -9.94 5.80
C SER A 78 -7.76 -10.29 7.21
N ARG A 79 -8.37 -9.32 7.90
CA ARG A 79 -9.04 -9.56 9.19
C ARG A 79 -10.35 -10.35 9.05
N PHE A 80 -10.94 -10.37 7.86
CA PHE A 80 -12.17 -11.10 7.55
C PHE A 80 -11.84 -12.44 6.88
N ARG A 81 -12.56 -13.52 7.24
CA ARG A 81 -12.29 -14.90 6.77
C ARG A 81 -13.16 -15.34 5.58
N ASP A 82 -13.82 -14.42 4.87
CA ASP A 82 -14.74 -14.78 3.79
C ASP A 82 -14.02 -15.20 2.49
N PRO A 83 -14.55 -16.19 1.73
CA PRO A 83 -14.04 -16.54 0.41
C PRO A 83 -14.10 -15.32 -0.54
N GLY A 84 -12.94 -14.82 -0.96
CA GLY A 84 -12.82 -13.63 -1.82
C GLY A 84 -12.19 -12.40 -1.14
N ARG A 85 -12.05 -12.41 0.19
CA ARG A 85 -11.31 -11.36 0.93
C ARG A 85 -9.80 -11.51 0.76
N GLY A 86 -9.05 -10.42 0.95
CA GLY A 86 -7.60 -10.41 0.77
C GLY A 86 -7.12 -10.39 -0.69
N GLN A 87 -8.03 -10.30 -1.67
CA GLN A 87 -7.68 -10.24 -3.10
C GLN A 87 -7.32 -8.85 -3.62
N GLY A 88 -7.70 -7.78 -2.91
CA GLY A 88 -7.42 -6.39 -3.32
C GLY A 88 -5.94 -6.11 -3.47
N MET A 89 -5.12 -6.49 -2.48
CA MET A 89 -3.67 -6.28 -2.52
C MET A 89 -2.94 -7.15 -3.57
N PRO A 90 -3.25 -8.45 -3.73
CA PRO A 90 -2.81 -9.23 -4.89
C PRO A 90 -3.19 -8.59 -6.23
N GLY A 91 -4.41 -8.05 -6.33
CA GLY A 91 -4.91 -7.37 -7.53
C GLY A 91 -4.10 -6.12 -7.86
N ILE A 92 -3.86 -5.26 -6.86
CA ILE A 92 -2.99 -4.08 -6.98
C ILE A 92 -1.58 -4.50 -7.39
N LYS A 93 -0.99 -5.51 -6.73
CA LYS A 93 0.37 -5.99 -7.03
C LYS A 93 0.50 -6.48 -8.47
N ARG A 94 -0.40 -7.37 -8.92
CA ARG A 94 -0.43 -7.88 -10.31
C ARG A 94 -0.59 -6.75 -11.32
N TYR A 95 -1.48 -5.80 -11.04
CA TYR A 95 -1.68 -4.63 -11.89
C TYR A 95 -0.39 -3.80 -11.98
N LEU A 96 0.27 -3.51 -10.86
CA LEU A 96 1.50 -2.72 -10.85
C LEU A 96 2.66 -3.44 -11.52
N THR A 97 2.80 -4.76 -11.38
CA THR A 97 3.82 -5.53 -12.11
C THR A 97 3.69 -5.32 -13.62
N ARG A 98 2.47 -5.34 -14.18
CA ARG A 98 2.24 -5.09 -15.61
C ARG A 98 2.70 -3.70 -16.07
N TRP A 99 2.60 -2.70 -15.21
CA TRP A 99 2.92 -1.31 -15.54
C TRP A 99 4.29 -0.86 -15.05
N SER A 100 5.09 -1.76 -14.47
CA SER A 100 6.28 -1.39 -13.69
C SER A 100 5.97 -0.28 -12.67
N GLY A 101 4.82 -0.40 -12.00
CA GLY A 101 4.34 0.57 -11.03
C GLY A 101 4.97 0.39 -9.64
N LYS A 102 4.88 1.44 -8.83
CA LYS A 102 5.36 1.45 -7.44
C LYS A 102 4.17 1.53 -6.48
N LEU A 103 4.23 0.76 -5.40
CA LEU A 103 3.31 0.86 -4.27
C LEU A 103 4.11 1.19 -3.03
N THR A 104 3.67 2.16 -2.24
CA THR A 104 4.19 2.40 -0.89
C THR A 104 3.03 2.52 0.09
N ILE A 105 3.17 1.91 1.27
CA ILE A 105 2.18 1.96 2.34
C ILE A 105 2.90 2.28 3.64
N ARG A 106 2.43 3.30 4.36
CA ARG A 106 2.90 3.70 5.69
C ARG A 106 1.75 3.56 6.69
N SER A 107 2.05 3.02 7.87
CA SER A 107 1.11 2.95 9.00
C SER A 107 1.91 2.78 10.28
N GLY A 108 1.51 3.47 11.35
CA GLY A 108 2.28 3.46 12.60
C GLY A 108 3.70 3.99 12.38
N THR A 109 4.70 3.25 12.86
CA THR A 109 6.12 3.63 12.76
C THR A 109 6.87 2.98 11.58
N ALA A 110 6.14 2.38 10.63
CA ALA A 110 6.74 1.63 9.53
C ALA A 110 6.16 2.01 8.16
N ARG A 111 6.93 1.72 7.10
CA ARG A 111 6.54 1.86 5.70
C ARG A 111 7.08 0.69 4.89
N ILE A 112 6.23 0.08 4.09
CA ILE A 112 6.58 -0.97 3.13
C ILE A 112 6.42 -0.48 1.69
N ALA A 113 7.25 -0.97 0.77
CA ALA A 113 7.24 -0.60 -0.64
C ALA A 113 7.37 -1.82 -1.56
N ILE A 114 6.59 -1.84 -2.64
CA ILE A 114 6.84 -2.67 -3.82
C ILE A 114 7.50 -1.78 -4.86
N ILE A 115 8.78 -2.06 -5.13
CA ILE A 115 9.66 -1.16 -5.86
C ILE A 115 9.91 -1.72 -7.27
N PRO A 116 9.62 -0.95 -8.33
CA PRO A 116 9.97 -1.33 -9.69
C PRO A 116 11.45 -1.05 -9.97
N ALA A 117 12.01 -1.68 -11.01
CA ALA A 117 13.45 -1.61 -11.33
C ALA A 117 13.99 -0.18 -11.61
N TRP A 118 13.12 0.79 -11.91
CA TRP A 118 13.51 2.18 -12.19
C TRP A 118 13.60 3.06 -10.94
N ASP A 119 13.23 2.55 -9.77
CA ASP A 119 13.24 3.30 -8.51
C ASP A 119 14.20 2.66 -7.50
N ASP A 120 14.87 3.50 -6.73
CA ASP A 120 15.98 3.23 -5.82
C ASP A 120 15.58 3.24 -4.33
N ASP A 121 14.28 3.28 -4.06
CA ASP A 121 13.72 3.23 -2.71
C ASP A 121 13.98 1.88 -2.00
N VAL A 122 13.70 1.80 -0.70
CA VAL A 122 13.92 0.62 0.14
C VAL A 122 12.62 -0.13 0.44
N PRO A 123 12.62 -1.48 0.46
CA PRO A 123 11.38 -2.26 0.62
C PRO A 123 10.69 -2.06 1.98
N MET A 124 11.44 -1.82 3.04
CA MET A 124 10.93 -1.58 4.39
C MET A 124 11.71 -0.44 5.04
N THR A 125 11.00 0.42 5.76
CA THR A 125 11.58 1.44 6.63
C THR A 125 10.87 1.40 7.97
N GLU A 126 11.63 1.31 9.05
CA GLU A 126 11.14 1.27 10.44
C GLU A 126 11.66 2.48 11.22
N GLY A 127 11.18 2.68 12.45
CA GLY A 127 11.59 3.81 13.30
C GLY A 127 11.11 5.17 12.79
N LEU A 128 10.11 5.21 11.91
CA LEU A 128 9.50 6.44 11.44
C LEU A 128 8.65 7.07 12.54
N ALA A 129 8.47 8.40 12.48
CA ALA A 129 7.50 9.08 13.33
C ALA A 129 6.11 8.41 13.21
N PRO A 130 5.38 8.19 14.33
CA PRO A 130 4.08 7.53 14.29
C PRO A 130 3.12 8.24 13.34
N PHE A 131 2.48 7.46 12.47
CA PHE A 131 1.43 7.92 11.57
C PHE A 131 0.09 7.25 11.93
N PRO A 132 -0.97 8.01 12.27
CA PRO A 132 -2.29 7.44 12.53
C PRO A 132 -2.90 6.90 11.24
N GLY A 133 -3.62 5.78 11.31
CA GLY A 133 -4.24 5.19 10.12
C GLY A 133 -3.24 4.63 9.13
N ALA A 134 -3.51 4.84 7.84
CA ALA A 134 -2.63 4.44 6.75
C ALA A 134 -2.49 5.54 5.70
N GLN A 135 -1.30 5.59 5.09
CA GLN A 135 -1.03 6.34 3.88
C GLN A 135 -0.55 5.38 2.80
N LEU A 136 -1.16 5.43 1.63
CA LEU A 136 -0.85 4.60 0.48
C LEU A 136 -0.56 5.50 -0.73
N GLN A 137 0.52 5.24 -1.44
CA GLN A 137 0.84 5.88 -2.71
C GLN A 137 1.07 4.82 -3.79
N ILE A 138 0.39 5.01 -4.92
CA ILE A 138 0.54 4.21 -6.12
C ILE A 138 1.07 5.10 -7.25
N LEU A 139 2.18 4.69 -7.87
CA LEU A 139 2.66 5.28 -9.12
C LEU A 139 2.44 4.31 -10.28
N ILE A 140 1.76 4.79 -11.32
CA ILE A 140 1.50 4.03 -12.55
C ILE A 140 2.13 4.79 -13.71
N PRO A 141 3.28 4.34 -14.20
CA PRO A 141 3.85 4.88 -15.44
C PRO A 141 2.88 4.66 -16.61
N GLY A 142 2.81 5.63 -17.52
CA GLY A 142 2.15 5.46 -18.80
C GLY A 142 2.86 4.41 -19.66
N ALA A 143 2.19 3.98 -20.73
CA ALA A 143 2.79 3.04 -21.67
C ALA A 143 4.14 3.57 -22.18
N GLU A 144 5.09 2.67 -22.42
CA GLU A 144 6.28 3.05 -23.19
C GLU A 144 5.80 3.55 -24.54
N GLY A 145 6.20 4.76 -24.91
CA GLY A 145 5.91 5.26 -26.25
C GLY A 145 6.64 4.33 -27.22
N THR A 146 5.93 3.83 -28.24
CA THR A 146 6.60 3.36 -29.44
C THR A 146 7.42 4.54 -29.97
N ALA A 147 8.74 4.45 -29.81
CA ALA A 147 9.67 5.40 -30.39
C ALA A 147 9.60 5.31 -31.93
#